data_AF-A0A0K8Q609-F1
#
_entry.id   AF-A0A0K8Q609-F1
#
_cell.length_a   1.000
_cell.length_b   1.000
_cell.length_c   1.000
_cell.angle_alpha   90.00
_cell.angle_beta   90.00
_cell.angle_gamma   90.00
#
_symmetry.space_group_name_H-M   'P 1'
#
loop_
_entity.id
_entity.type
_entity.pdbx_description
1 polymer ?
#
loop_
_entity_poly.entity_id
_entity_poly.type
_entity_poly.pdbx_seq_one_letter_code
_entity_poly.pdbx_strand_id
1 'polypeptide(L)'
;MRGPRRHFTHSKVMAWVAADRMVKGVRDFGLTGAADRWEELRDRIHADVMTHGFDAGRNTFVQSYGRPELDASLLLIPRVGFLPPDDPRVVGTIDAVQRELTHDGFLLRYRPADSDDGLPGGEGVFLACSFWLVDALVGVGRR
;
A
#
# COMPACT_ATOMS: atom_id res chain seq x y z
N MET A 1 6.13 12.91 0.35
CA MET A 1 7.30 13.02 -0.53
C MET A 1 7.38 14.46 -0.99
N ARG A 2 8.55 15.08 -0.86
CA ARG A 2 8.82 16.44 -1.36
C ARG A 2 9.56 16.42 -2.70
N GLY A 3 9.90 15.22 -3.19
CA GLY A 3 10.40 14.98 -4.54
C GLY A 3 9.33 15.14 -5.64
N PRO A 4 9.66 14.71 -6.88
CA PRO A 4 8.83 14.90 -8.06
C PRO A 4 7.39 14.35 -7.92
N ARG A 5 6.46 14.91 -8.71
CA ARG A 5 5.09 14.38 -8.79
C ARG A 5 5.13 12.95 -9.32
N ARG A 6 4.61 12.01 -8.54
CA ARG A 6 4.50 10.59 -8.90
C ARG A 6 3.13 10.05 -8.55
N HIS A 7 2.73 8.97 -9.21
CA HIS A 7 1.58 8.16 -8.81
C HIS A 7 2.01 7.16 -7.74
N PHE A 8 1.91 7.57 -6.48
CA PHE A 8 2.21 6.70 -5.33
C PHE A 8 1.08 5.69 -5.11
N THR A 9 1.43 4.41 -5.03
CA THR A 9 0.48 3.31 -4.87
C THR A 9 -0.32 3.46 -3.59
N HIS A 10 0.34 3.73 -2.45
CA HIS A 10 -0.35 3.96 -1.18
C HIS A 10 -1.35 5.13 -1.26
N SER A 11 -0.98 6.25 -1.90
CA SER A 11 -1.89 7.39 -2.08
C SER A 11 -3.12 7.03 -2.91
N LYS A 12 -2.95 6.22 -3.96
CA LYS A 12 -4.06 5.73 -4.80
C LYS A 12 -4.95 4.74 -4.04
N VAL A 13 -4.35 3.83 -3.26
CA VAL A 13 -5.08 2.94 -2.36
C VAL A 13 -5.90 3.74 -1.34
N MET A 14 -5.36 4.82 -0.76
CA MET A 14 -6.15 5.65 0.17
C MET A 14 -7.28 6.42 -0.53
N ALA A 15 -7.12 6.80 -1.79
CA ALA A 15 -8.22 7.34 -2.59
C ALA A 15 -9.30 6.28 -2.87
N TRP A 16 -8.90 5.03 -3.12
CA TRP A 16 -9.82 3.89 -3.20
C TRP A 16 -10.57 3.67 -1.88
N VAL A 17 -9.88 3.74 -0.74
CA VAL A 17 -10.50 3.60 0.59
C VAL A 17 -11.58 4.64 0.79
N ALA A 18 -11.33 5.90 0.41
CA ALA A 18 -12.34 6.95 0.52
C ALA A 18 -13.61 6.60 -0.29
N ALA A 19 -13.45 6.14 -1.53
CA ALA A 19 -14.58 5.69 -2.36
C ALA A 19 -15.30 4.48 -1.76
N ASP A 20 -14.56 3.47 -1.30
CA ASP A 20 -15.10 2.28 -0.62
C ASP A 20 -15.93 2.64 0.62
N ARG A 21 -15.42 3.53 1.48
CA ARG A 21 -16.16 3.96 2.69
C ARG A 21 -17.41 4.78 2.35
N MET A 22 -17.38 5.59 1.29
CA MET A 22 -18.57 6.31 0.83
C MET A 22 -19.66 5.37 0.32
N VAL A 23 -19.29 4.34 -0.45
CA VAL A 23 -20.23 3.30 -0.93
C VAL A 23 -20.86 2.55 0.25
N LYS A 24 -20.03 2.04 1.16
CA LYS A 24 -20.49 1.31 2.36
C LYS A 24 -21.38 2.19 3.24
N GLY A 25 -21.03 3.46 3.42
CA GLY A 25 -21.85 4.41 4.15
C GLY A 25 -23.28 4.49 3.65
N VAL A 26 -23.48 4.51 2.33
CA VAL A 26 -24.84 4.54 1.73
C VAL A 26 -25.51 3.17 1.76
N ARG A 27 -24.80 2.12 1.32
CA ARG A 27 -25.38 0.79 1.11
C ARG A 27 -25.64 0.02 2.41
N ASP A 28 -24.74 0.15 3.38
CA ASP A 28 -24.74 -0.68 4.59
C ASP A 28 -25.24 0.10 5.82
N PHE A 29 -25.10 1.43 5.81
CA PHE A 29 -25.40 2.28 6.98
C PHE A 29 -26.49 3.33 6.73
N GLY A 30 -27.14 3.33 5.56
CA GLY A 30 -28.30 4.16 5.28
C GLY A 30 -28.01 5.66 5.15
N LEU A 31 -26.76 6.07 4.89
CA LEU A 31 -26.42 7.46 4.60
C LEU A 31 -26.94 7.87 3.21
N THR A 32 -27.19 9.16 3.02
CA THR A 32 -27.56 9.70 1.70
C THR A 32 -26.32 9.98 0.86
N GLY A 33 -26.29 9.52 -0.38
CA GLY A 33 -25.18 9.79 -1.30
C GLY A 33 -25.29 9.08 -2.64
N ALA A 34 -24.35 9.41 -3.55
CA ALA A 34 -24.33 8.87 -4.91
C ALA A 34 -23.57 7.54 -4.98
N ALA A 35 -24.12 6.48 -4.36
CA ALA A 35 -23.45 5.19 -4.20
C ALA A 35 -22.93 4.62 -5.53
N ASP A 36 -23.75 4.59 -6.58
CA ASP A 36 -23.37 4.02 -7.89
C ASP A 36 -22.16 4.75 -8.49
N ARG A 37 -22.15 6.08 -8.43
CA ARG A 37 -21.02 6.89 -8.91
C ARG A 37 -19.74 6.64 -8.12
N TRP A 38 -19.84 6.46 -6.81
CA TRP A 38 -18.68 6.18 -5.96
C TRP A 38 -18.17 4.75 -6.15
N GLU A 39 -19.05 3.80 -6.44
CA GLU A 39 -18.70 2.43 -6.80
C GLU A 39 -17.93 2.40 -8.12
N GLU A 40 -18.41 3.07 -9.17
CA GLU A 40 -17.67 3.21 -10.43
C GLU A 40 -16.29 3.87 -10.23
N LEU A 41 -16.19 4.85 -9.32
CA LEU A 41 -14.91 5.47 -9.00
C LEU A 41 -13.99 4.50 -8.25
N ARG A 42 -14.51 3.80 -7.23
CA ARG A 42 -13.79 2.79 -6.45
C ARG A 42 -13.20 1.75 -7.40
N ASP A 43 -14.01 1.19 -8.28
CA ASP A 43 -13.61 0.09 -9.16
C ASP A 43 -12.59 0.56 -10.21
N ARG A 44 -12.72 1.79 -10.73
CA ARG A 44 -11.70 2.39 -11.61
C ARG A 44 -10.36 2.60 -10.90
N ILE A 45 -10.36 3.10 -9.66
CA ILE A 45 -9.10 3.27 -8.90
C ILE A 45 -8.49 1.91 -8.59
N HIS A 46 -9.31 0.91 -8.24
CA HIS A 46 -8.84 -0.46 -8.02
C HIS A 46 -8.14 -1.01 -9.27
N ALA A 47 -8.79 -0.93 -10.43
CA ALA A 47 -8.21 -1.38 -11.70
C ALA A 47 -6.91 -0.63 -12.06
N ASP A 48 -6.85 0.70 -11.86
CA ASP A 48 -5.65 1.53 -12.05
C ASP A 48 -4.47 1.02 -11.19
N VAL A 49 -4.71 0.84 -9.89
CA VAL A 49 -3.70 0.35 -8.95
C VAL A 49 -3.26 -1.06 -9.29
N MET A 50 -4.19 -1.95 -9.63
CA MET A 50 -3.86 -3.32 -10.00
C MET A 50 -3.04 -3.42 -11.28
N THR A 51 -3.26 -2.50 -12.22
CA THR A 51 -2.55 -2.48 -13.52
C THR A 51 -1.16 -1.87 -13.39
N HIS A 52 -1.01 -0.81 -12.60
CA HIS A 52 0.19 0.03 -12.63
C HIS A 52 0.99 0.02 -11.33
N GLY A 53 0.37 -0.36 -10.21
CA GLY A 53 0.98 -0.38 -8.88
C GLY A 53 1.54 -1.74 -8.48
N PHE A 54 1.31 -2.79 -9.26
CA PHE A 54 1.76 -4.15 -8.98
C PHE A 54 2.81 -4.62 -9.99
N ASP A 55 3.96 -5.08 -9.50
CA ASP A 55 5.01 -5.71 -10.28
C ASP A 55 4.82 -7.23 -10.24
N ALA A 56 4.26 -7.78 -11.32
CA ALA A 56 4.04 -9.22 -11.46
C ALA A 56 5.34 -10.04 -11.56
N GLY A 57 6.43 -9.44 -12.05
CA GLY A 57 7.73 -10.12 -12.14
C GLY A 57 8.36 -10.34 -10.78
N ARG A 58 8.12 -9.40 -9.84
CA ARG A 58 8.63 -9.47 -8.46
C ARG A 58 7.58 -9.92 -7.44
N ASN A 59 6.34 -10.13 -7.88
CA ASN A 59 5.18 -10.43 -7.04
C ASN A 59 5.02 -9.45 -5.85
N THR A 60 5.10 -8.15 -6.10
CA THR A 60 4.97 -7.12 -5.06
C THR A 60 4.33 -5.86 -5.59
N PHE A 61 3.56 -5.17 -4.76
CA PHE A 61 3.26 -3.76 -5.03
C PHE A 61 4.55 -2.93 -4.96
N VAL A 62 4.54 -1.80 -5.68
CA VAL A 62 5.65 -0.85 -5.72
C VAL A 62 5.25 0.49 -5.10
N GLN A 63 6.22 1.27 -4.64
CA GLN A 63 6.03 2.59 -4.02
C GLN A 63 5.28 3.53 -4.96
N SER A 64 5.68 3.56 -6.24
CA SER A 64 5.08 4.40 -7.26
C SER A 64 5.07 3.73 -8.64
N TYR A 65 4.11 4.09 -9.49
CA TYR A 65 3.95 3.45 -10.80
C TYR A 65 5.21 3.55 -11.67
N GLY A 66 5.51 2.47 -12.39
CA GLY A 66 6.64 2.41 -13.33
C GLY A 66 8.02 2.37 -12.69
N ARG A 67 8.11 2.09 -11.38
CA ARG A 67 9.35 2.04 -10.61
C ARG A 67 9.39 0.79 -9.73
N PRO A 68 10.56 0.18 -9.52
CA PRO A 68 10.69 -1.01 -8.68
C PRO A 68 10.77 -0.69 -7.17
N GLU A 69 10.98 0.56 -6.76
CA GLU A 69 11.17 0.88 -5.34
C GLU A 69 9.99 0.42 -4.46
N LEU A 70 10.27 0.02 -3.22
CA LEU A 70 9.27 -0.37 -2.22
C LEU A 70 9.03 0.74 -1.20
N ASP A 71 7.87 0.70 -0.54
CA ASP A 71 7.58 1.49 0.66
C ASP A 71 6.81 0.62 1.66
N ALA A 72 7.14 0.70 2.95
CA ALA A 72 6.51 -0.09 4.00
C ALA A 72 5.01 0.19 4.15
N SER A 73 4.50 1.33 3.69
CA SER A 73 3.07 1.63 3.65
C SER A 73 2.27 0.67 2.76
N LEU A 74 2.94 -0.08 1.87
CA LEU A 74 2.31 -1.16 1.11
C LEU A 74 1.77 -2.29 2.01
N LEU A 75 2.32 -2.46 3.21
CA LEU A 75 1.83 -3.42 4.21
C LEU A 75 0.41 -3.09 4.72
N LEU A 76 -0.07 -1.86 4.47
CA LEU A 76 -1.42 -1.43 4.87
C LEU A 76 -2.51 -1.89 3.89
N ILE A 77 -2.15 -2.39 2.71
CA ILE A 77 -3.08 -2.89 1.67
C ILE A 77 -4.15 -3.84 2.24
N PRO A 78 -3.78 -4.94 2.94
CA PRO A 78 -4.78 -5.85 3.50
C PRO A 78 -5.56 -5.21 4.64
N ARG A 79 -4.89 -4.40 5.49
CA ARG A 79 -5.51 -3.75 6.65
C ARG A 79 -6.64 -2.81 6.27
N VAL A 80 -6.49 -2.08 5.16
CA VAL A 80 -7.54 -1.16 4.67
C VAL A 80 -8.58 -1.85 3.80
N GLY A 81 -8.42 -3.16 3.53
CA GLY A 81 -9.34 -3.98 2.74
C GLY A 81 -9.22 -3.81 1.23
N PHE A 82 -8.09 -3.29 0.73
CA PHE A 82 -7.86 -3.15 -0.71
C PHE A 82 -7.72 -4.52 -1.39
N LEU A 83 -7.06 -5.47 -0.72
CA LEU A 83 -7.05 -6.89 -1.07
C LEU A 83 -7.24 -7.74 0.20
N PRO A 84 -7.75 -8.97 0.08
CA PRO A 84 -7.75 -9.93 1.20
C PRO A 84 -6.34 -10.20 1.72
N PRO A 85 -6.15 -10.44 3.03
CA PRO A 85 -4.84 -10.78 3.60
C PRO A 85 -4.17 -11.99 2.93
N ASP A 86 -4.94 -13.02 2.60
CA ASP A 86 -4.47 -14.26 1.99
C ASP A 86 -4.25 -14.17 0.46
N ASP A 87 -4.45 -12.99 -0.14
CA ASP A 87 -4.17 -12.79 -1.55
C ASP A 87 -2.67 -13.02 -1.85
N PRO A 88 -2.30 -13.83 -2.86
CA PRO A 88 -0.90 -14.11 -3.18
C PRO A 88 -0.03 -12.88 -3.43
N ARG A 89 -0.66 -11.78 -3.89
CA ARG A 89 0.01 -10.49 -4.14
C ARG A 89 0.30 -9.74 -2.85
N VAL A 90 -0.58 -9.88 -1.85
CA VAL A 90 -0.34 -9.36 -0.49
C VAL A 90 0.80 -10.13 0.15
N VAL A 91 0.76 -11.46 0.12
CA VAL A 91 1.83 -12.31 0.68
C VAL A 91 3.18 -11.97 0.04
N GLY A 92 3.24 -11.88 -1.29
CA GLY A 92 4.47 -11.50 -2.00
C GLY A 92 4.98 -10.10 -1.65
N THR A 93 4.07 -9.15 -1.44
CA THR A 93 4.44 -7.79 -1.00
C THR A 93 5.02 -7.79 0.42
N ILE A 94 4.44 -8.56 1.34
CA ILE A 94 4.96 -8.73 2.70
C ILE A 94 6.39 -9.29 2.65
N ASP A 95 6.60 -10.35 1.86
CA ASP A 95 7.91 -10.99 1.73
C ASP A 95 8.95 -10.06 1.08
N ALA A 96 8.57 -9.29 0.06
CA ALA A 96 9.44 -8.32 -0.58
C ALA A 96 9.84 -7.19 0.37
N VAL A 97 8.87 -6.61 1.06
CA VAL A 97 9.11 -5.55 2.05
C VAL A 97 9.97 -6.06 3.20
N GLN A 98 9.67 -7.24 3.76
CA GLN A 98 10.46 -7.84 4.84
C GLN A 98 11.91 -8.08 4.41
N ARG A 99 12.12 -8.66 3.21
CA ARG A 99 13.46 -8.97 2.70
C ARG A 99 14.27 -7.70 2.41
N GLU A 100 13.65 -6.67 1.84
CA GLU A 100 14.38 -5.55 1.26
C GLU A 100 14.45 -4.34 2.18
N LEU A 101 13.48 -4.13 3.07
CA LEU A 101 13.44 -2.96 3.95
C LEU A 101 13.86 -3.26 5.40
N THR A 102 14.19 -4.50 5.74
CA THR A 102 14.73 -4.82 7.08
C THR A 102 16.18 -4.37 7.19
N HIS A 103 16.48 -3.60 8.24
CA HIS A 103 17.80 -3.13 8.62
C HIS A 103 17.96 -3.25 10.14
N ASP A 104 18.94 -4.03 10.60
CA ASP A 104 19.22 -4.30 12.01
C ASP A 104 17.99 -4.73 12.84
N GLY A 105 17.14 -5.57 12.24
CA GLY A 105 15.93 -6.11 12.89
C GLY A 105 14.71 -5.18 12.88
N PHE A 106 14.83 -3.99 12.30
CA PHE A 106 13.73 -3.04 12.15
C PHE A 106 13.45 -2.74 10.68
N LEU A 107 12.24 -2.29 10.39
CA LEU A 107 11.85 -1.91 9.05
C LEU A 107 12.14 -0.42 8.79
N LEU A 108 12.87 -0.14 7.71
CA LEU A 108 12.88 1.17 7.07
C LEU A 108 11.52 1.39 6.38
N ARG A 109 11.11 2.65 6.19
CA ARG A 109 9.92 2.93 5.39
C ARG A 109 10.25 2.82 3.90
N TYR A 110 11.41 3.25 3.42
CA TYR A 110 11.93 2.95 2.09
C TYR A 110 13.46 2.84 2.13
N ARG A 111 14.12 2.71 0.98
CA ARG A 111 15.58 2.82 0.89
C ARG A 111 15.94 4.22 0.39
N PRO A 112 16.66 5.05 1.16
CA PRO A 112 17.05 6.40 0.74
C PRO A 112 17.87 6.42 -0.55
N ALA A 113 18.76 5.44 -0.73
CA ALA A 113 19.59 5.33 -1.92
C ALA A 113 18.77 5.15 -3.20
N ASP A 114 17.57 4.57 -3.08
CA ASP A 114 16.71 4.23 -4.20
C ASP A 114 15.52 5.20 -4.32
N SER A 115 15.22 5.97 -3.28
CA SER A 115 14.04 6.84 -3.18
C SER A 115 14.41 8.31 -3.21
N ASP A 116 13.91 9.02 -4.22
CA ASP A 116 13.98 10.49 -4.29
C ASP A 116 12.81 11.10 -3.52
N ASP A 117 12.97 11.17 -2.20
CA ASP A 117 11.98 11.70 -1.26
C ASP A 117 12.06 13.23 -1.07
N GLY A 118 13.16 13.83 -1.55
CA GLY A 118 13.48 15.25 -1.45
C GLY A 118 14.04 15.68 -0.09
N LEU A 119 14.56 14.77 0.74
CA LEU A 119 15.18 15.08 2.03
C LEU A 119 16.69 14.79 2.03
N PRO A 120 17.50 15.61 2.73
CA PRO A 120 18.91 15.32 2.93
C PRO A 120 19.13 14.27 4.02
N GLY A 121 20.04 13.32 3.80
CA GLY A 121 20.49 12.36 4.81
C GLY A 121 20.05 10.91 4.56
N GLY A 122 20.32 10.03 5.53
CA GLY A 122 19.79 8.67 5.56
C GLY A 122 18.44 8.60 6.26
N GLU A 123 17.70 7.52 6.03
CA GLU A 123 16.44 7.25 6.72
C GLU A 123 16.71 6.47 8.00
N GLY A 124 16.17 6.95 9.11
CA GLY A 124 16.15 6.20 10.37
C GLY A 124 15.08 5.12 10.34
N VAL A 125 15.28 4.06 11.13
CA VAL A 125 14.26 3.02 11.31
C VAL A 125 12.97 3.64 11.88
N PHE A 126 11.84 3.46 11.19
CA PHE A 126 10.55 3.97 11.64
C PHE A 126 9.80 2.83 12.33
N LEU A 127 9.79 2.85 13.67
CA LEU A 127 9.25 1.75 14.48
C LEU A 127 7.82 1.33 14.09
N ALA A 128 6.99 2.28 13.66
CA ALA A 128 5.64 1.99 13.18
C ALA A 128 5.62 1.03 11.98
N CYS A 129 6.57 1.12 11.06
CA CYS A 129 6.68 0.20 9.92
C CYS A 129 6.98 -1.23 10.36
N SER A 130 7.75 -1.40 11.43
CA SER A 130 7.99 -2.72 12.02
C SER A 130 6.69 -3.32 12.57
N PHE A 131 5.85 -2.51 13.23
CA PHE A 131 4.53 -2.96 13.68
C PHE A 131 3.56 -3.24 12.53
N TRP A 132 3.63 -2.50 11.43
CA TRP A 132 2.84 -2.82 10.24
C TRP A 132 3.24 -4.17 9.64
N LEU A 133 4.53 -4.52 9.68
CA LEU A 133 4.99 -5.84 9.24
C LEU A 133 4.44 -6.94 10.14
N VAL A 134 4.50 -6.75 11.46
CA VAL A 134 3.93 -7.71 12.42
C VAL A 134 2.42 -7.90 12.18
N ASP A 135 1.66 -6.80 12.03
CA ASP A 135 0.22 -6.84 11.73
C ASP A 135 -0.07 -7.59 10.42
N ALA A 136 0.70 -7.31 9.37
CA ALA A 136 0.55 -7.98 8.08
C ALA A 136 0.91 -9.47 8.15
N LEU A 137 1.97 -9.86 8.87
CA LEU A 137 2.35 -11.26 9.08
C LEU A 137 1.26 -12.02 9.84
N VAL A 138 0.73 -11.45 10.93
CA VAL A 138 -0.38 -12.03 11.68
C VAL A 138 -1.63 -12.15 10.80
N GLY A 139 -1.91 -11.14 9.98
CA GLY A 139 -3.03 -11.13 9.03
C GLY A 139 -2.99 -12.27 8.02
N VAL A 140 -1.80 -12.76 7.67
CA VAL A 140 -1.59 -13.92 6.78
C VAL A 140 -1.31 -15.23 7.54
N GLY A 141 -1.53 -15.26 8.86
CA GLY A 141 -1.36 -16.44 9.70
C GLY A 141 0.10 -16.80 10.03
N ARG A 142 1.04 -15.88 9.82
CA ARG A 142 2.47 -16.04 10.15
C ARG A 142 2.78 -15.40 11.51
N ARG A 143 3.70 -16.00 12.27
CA ARG A 143 4.14 -15.55 13.59
C ARG A 143 5.66 -15.48 13.64
#